data_AF-A0A5C8FH98-F1
#
_entry.id   AF-A0A5C8FH98-F1
#
_cell.length_a   1.000
_cell.length_b   1.000
_cell.length_c   1.000
_cell.angle_alpha   90.00
_cell.angle_beta   90.00
_cell.angle_gamma   90.00
#
_symmetry.space_group_name_H-M   'P 1'
#
loop_
_entity.id
_entity.type
_entity.pdbx_description
1 polymer ?
#
loop_
_entity_poly.entity_id
_entity_poly.type
_entity_poly.pdbx_seq_one_letter_code
_entity_poly.pdbx_strand_id
1 'polypeptide(L)'
;MNFLILVDNSFSNKYSKEFESQFLNKINSLKNNLNCDIKFIENKNIENIENYLNNIYEESEGYDNIIYIPCNMPLFSAEETIKLTKIHEENIAYFSYGENYPIGIIPFIIRRDAFEKLFNISKNKNIKISENAIKDIVFIDPNFFEIEILVSEFDMRYYRLYLFADCKRNSILISRLIDYKSYEEIVKAIKENPIIRRTLPAYIEIDINNRQNILNKDLFFCEGLKKELSKEEKNISLNDFKNIFDKLVDFCEDFHLSIGSFYEPLINKDIFEILDYATKNKKSNIYLETNAFLLDNDKAKKLINLQNERENLFVIIHLDAVDEIIYNKIYENGDIKTILSNIDYYLIREPKNTYLQITKQKANFDFLASYYKYFEKYKVEIIMQKYYTFRGIIEDNRVGDMSPLIKVGCWHLARDLFIDAYGDIYICRFDINKEKKISSIYENDLKNIWKQFENYYIDNVFEKLDFCKNCDEWYLYNF
;
A
#
# COMPACT_ATOMS: atom_id res chain seq x y z
N MET A 1 -0.07 -39.28 -8.83
CA MET A 1 0.52 -38.79 -7.55
C MET A 1 -0.62 -38.43 -6.62
N ASN A 2 -0.49 -38.67 -5.31
CA ASN A 2 -1.58 -38.38 -4.37
C ASN A 2 -1.57 -36.90 -3.96
N PHE A 3 -2.69 -36.21 -4.19
CA PHE A 3 -2.91 -34.83 -3.75
C PHE A 3 -3.50 -34.78 -2.33
N LEU A 4 -3.13 -33.75 -1.58
CA LEU A 4 -3.74 -33.33 -0.32
C LEU A 4 -4.24 -31.90 -0.45
N ILE A 5 -5.49 -31.63 -0.09
CA ILE A 5 -5.95 -30.26 0.19
C ILE A 5 -5.57 -29.95 1.64
N LEU A 6 -4.62 -29.03 1.83
CA LEU A 6 -4.23 -28.56 3.16
C LEU A 6 -4.81 -27.17 3.40
N VAL A 7 -5.78 -27.10 4.31
CA VAL A 7 -6.40 -25.83 4.72
C VAL A 7 -5.65 -25.26 5.92
N ASP A 8 -5.08 -24.06 5.77
CA ASP A 8 -4.38 -23.39 6.86
C ASP A 8 -5.31 -22.43 7.62
N ASN A 9 -5.72 -22.83 8.82
CA ASN A 9 -6.58 -22.06 9.72
C ASN A 9 -5.84 -20.99 10.53
N SER A 10 -4.51 -20.89 10.38
CA SER A 10 -3.68 -19.91 11.10
C SER A 10 -4.05 -18.45 10.76
N PHE A 11 -4.66 -18.24 9.58
CA PHE A 11 -5.10 -16.92 9.11
C PHE A 11 -6.58 -16.61 9.45
N SER A 12 -7.21 -17.44 10.30
CA SER A 12 -8.60 -17.25 10.71
C SER A 12 -8.75 -15.99 11.54
N ASN A 13 -9.69 -15.14 11.15
CA ASN A 13 -9.99 -13.88 11.82
C ASN A 13 -11.48 -13.55 11.72
N LYS A 14 -11.90 -12.39 12.25
CA LYS A 14 -13.33 -12.00 12.26
C LYS A 14 -13.92 -11.86 10.84
N TYR A 15 -13.13 -11.46 9.86
CA TYR A 15 -13.57 -11.27 8.47
C TYR A 15 -13.61 -12.56 7.68
N SER A 16 -12.63 -13.46 7.86
CA SER A 16 -12.66 -14.77 7.18
C SER A 16 -13.86 -15.60 7.62
N LYS A 17 -14.26 -15.49 8.90
CA LYS A 17 -15.46 -16.15 9.46
C LYS A 17 -16.77 -15.70 8.81
N GLU A 18 -16.82 -14.51 8.21
CA GLU A 18 -18.01 -14.05 7.46
C GLU A 18 -18.29 -14.92 6.23
N PHE A 19 -17.27 -15.61 5.71
CA PHE A 19 -17.33 -16.38 4.47
C PHE A 19 -17.03 -17.89 4.65
N GLU A 20 -16.97 -18.37 5.90
CA GLU A 20 -16.53 -19.73 6.24
C GLU A 20 -17.39 -20.81 5.56
N SER A 21 -18.71 -20.61 5.53
CA SER A 21 -19.64 -21.55 4.87
C SER A 21 -19.36 -21.67 3.37
N GLN A 22 -19.21 -20.54 2.68
CA GLN A 22 -18.91 -20.49 1.25
C GLN A 22 -17.54 -21.11 0.96
N PHE A 23 -16.54 -20.81 1.79
CA PHE A 23 -15.21 -21.39 1.70
C PHE A 23 -15.24 -22.93 1.85
N LEU A 24 -15.87 -23.45 2.91
CA LEU A 24 -15.97 -24.91 3.14
C LEU A 24 -16.74 -25.62 2.02
N ASN A 25 -17.79 -25.01 1.47
CA ASN A 25 -18.50 -25.55 0.33
C ASN A 25 -17.60 -25.69 -0.91
N LYS A 26 -16.73 -24.70 -1.17
CA LYS A 26 -15.74 -24.77 -2.25
C LYS A 26 -14.67 -25.83 -2.00
N ILE A 27 -14.18 -25.94 -0.77
CA ILE A 27 -13.22 -26.98 -0.37
C ILE A 27 -13.80 -28.38 -0.60
N ASN A 28 -15.05 -28.62 -0.16
CA ASN A 28 -15.74 -29.90 -0.37
C ASN A 28 -15.98 -30.18 -1.87
N SER A 29 -16.33 -29.15 -2.65
CA SER A 29 -16.44 -29.28 -4.11
C SER A 29 -15.11 -29.68 -4.75
N LEU A 30 -14.01 -29.01 -4.39
CA LEU A 30 -12.67 -29.33 -4.90
C LEU A 30 -12.26 -30.76 -4.53
N LYS A 31 -12.47 -31.16 -3.28
CA LYS A 31 -12.23 -32.53 -2.79
C LYS A 31 -12.94 -33.57 -3.64
N ASN A 32 -14.24 -33.39 -3.87
CA ASN A 32 -15.05 -34.34 -4.63
C ASN A 32 -14.61 -34.44 -6.10
N ASN A 33 -14.18 -33.32 -6.70
CA ASN A 33 -13.70 -33.32 -8.09
C ASN A 33 -12.33 -33.97 -8.26
N LEU A 34 -11.43 -33.79 -7.28
CA LEU A 34 -10.08 -34.35 -7.33
C LEU A 34 -9.97 -35.74 -6.70
N ASN A 35 -11.00 -36.20 -5.97
CA ASN A 35 -11.00 -37.44 -5.19
C ASN A 35 -9.76 -37.55 -4.28
N CYS A 36 -9.53 -36.51 -3.49
CA CYS A 36 -8.38 -36.39 -2.58
C CYS A 36 -8.81 -36.16 -1.13
N ASP A 37 -7.84 -36.20 -0.20
CA ASP A 37 -8.09 -35.93 1.22
C ASP A 37 -8.02 -34.44 1.55
N ILE A 38 -8.65 -34.07 2.66
CA ILE A 38 -8.54 -32.73 3.25
C ILE A 38 -7.93 -32.88 4.64
N LYS A 39 -6.93 -32.05 4.94
CA LYS A 39 -6.42 -31.83 6.30
C LYS A 39 -6.52 -30.35 6.66
N PHE A 40 -6.67 -30.08 7.94
CA PHE A 40 -6.71 -28.72 8.50
C PHE A 40 -5.54 -28.56 9.45
N ILE A 41 -4.78 -27.48 9.29
CA ILE A 41 -3.65 -27.14 10.17
C ILE A 41 -3.93 -25.82 10.88
N GLU A 42 -3.44 -25.70 12.11
CA GLU A 42 -3.46 -24.45 12.88
C GLU A 42 -2.08 -24.24 13.51
N ASN A 43 -1.27 -23.38 12.87
CA ASN A 43 0.05 -23.01 13.35
C ASN A 43 -0.08 -22.01 14.48
N LYS A 44 0.06 -22.48 15.72
CA LYS A 44 -0.03 -21.63 16.93
C LYS A 44 1.16 -20.67 17.11
N ASN A 45 2.22 -20.78 16.30
CA ASN A 45 3.42 -19.93 16.39
C ASN A 45 3.87 -19.46 14.99
N ILE A 46 3.18 -18.43 14.49
CA ILE A 46 3.36 -17.82 13.16
C ILE A 46 4.60 -16.89 13.10
N GLU A 47 5.41 -16.81 14.15
CA GLU A 47 6.59 -15.95 14.16
C GLU A 47 7.86 -16.67 13.69
N ASN A 48 7.84 -18.01 13.63
CA ASN A 48 8.99 -18.81 13.21
C ASN A 48 8.69 -19.56 11.90
N ILE A 49 9.37 -19.13 10.83
CA ILE A 49 9.21 -19.72 9.49
C ILE A 49 9.59 -21.20 9.42
N GLU A 50 10.61 -21.65 10.17
CA GLU A 50 11.03 -23.05 10.17
C GLU A 50 9.97 -23.93 10.83
N ASN A 51 9.41 -23.49 11.96
CA ASN A 51 8.31 -24.22 12.62
C ASN A 51 7.06 -24.26 11.74
N TYR A 52 6.75 -23.16 11.07
CA TYR A 52 5.61 -23.09 10.15
C TYR A 52 5.75 -24.08 8.98
N LEU A 53 6.93 -24.14 8.35
CA LEU A 53 7.22 -25.11 7.30
C LEU A 53 7.23 -26.55 7.82
N ASN A 54 7.79 -26.79 9.01
CA ASN A 54 7.83 -28.13 9.63
C ASN A 54 6.43 -28.68 9.90
N ASN A 55 5.52 -27.86 10.45
CA ASN A 55 4.16 -28.32 10.72
C ASN A 55 3.42 -28.71 9.44
N ILE A 56 3.58 -27.93 8.36
CA ILE A 56 3.01 -28.27 7.03
C ILE A 56 3.66 -29.56 6.48
N TYR A 57 4.97 -29.72 6.67
CA TYR A 57 5.70 -30.91 6.25
C TYR A 57 5.27 -32.16 7.03
N GLU A 58 5.01 -32.07 8.33
CA GLU A 58 4.53 -33.20 9.13
C GLU A 58 3.08 -33.55 8.76
N GLU A 59 2.21 -32.54 8.67
CA GLU A 59 0.79 -32.76 8.36
C GLU A 59 0.56 -33.34 6.96
N SER A 60 1.48 -33.10 6.02
CA SER A 60 1.43 -33.64 4.65
C SER A 60 2.02 -35.04 4.48
N GLU A 61 2.38 -35.74 5.56
CA GLU A 61 2.90 -37.11 5.48
C GLU A 61 1.91 -38.05 4.75
N GLY A 62 2.44 -38.87 3.83
CA GLY A 62 1.67 -39.81 3.00
C GLY A 62 1.17 -39.25 1.67
N TYR A 63 1.45 -37.98 1.35
CA TYR A 63 1.03 -37.33 0.10
C TYR A 63 2.22 -36.79 -0.69
N ASP A 64 2.07 -36.76 -2.01
CA ASP A 64 3.10 -36.26 -2.92
C ASP A 64 2.96 -34.75 -3.15
N ASN A 65 1.71 -34.29 -3.31
CA ASN A 65 1.39 -32.93 -3.74
C ASN A 65 0.45 -32.26 -2.73
N ILE A 66 0.74 -31.02 -2.36
CA ILE A 66 -0.02 -30.23 -1.40
C ILE A 66 -0.68 -29.07 -2.13
N ILE A 67 -2.01 -29.06 -2.19
CA ILE A 67 -2.80 -27.89 -2.59
C ILE A 67 -3.01 -27.06 -1.32
N TYR A 68 -2.26 -25.98 -1.21
CA TYR A 68 -2.25 -25.17 0.01
C TYR A 68 -3.26 -24.03 -0.10
N ILE A 69 -4.22 -23.99 0.84
CA ILE A 69 -5.34 -23.03 0.81
C ILE A 69 -5.51 -22.38 2.19
N PRO A 70 -5.13 -21.10 2.36
CA PRO A 70 -5.44 -20.34 3.57
C PRO A 70 -6.95 -20.23 3.81
N CYS A 71 -7.40 -20.34 5.06
CA CYS A 71 -8.83 -20.28 5.41
C CYS A 71 -9.46 -18.91 5.14
N ASN A 72 -8.66 -17.86 4.98
CA ASN A 72 -9.10 -16.52 4.63
C ASN A 72 -9.08 -16.27 3.11
N MET A 73 -9.09 -17.32 2.27
CA MET A 73 -9.14 -17.24 0.80
C MET A 73 -10.52 -17.62 0.23
N PRO A 74 -11.62 -16.93 0.58
CA PRO A 74 -13.00 -17.38 0.27
C PRO A 74 -13.33 -17.35 -1.23
N LEU A 75 -12.60 -16.55 -2.01
CA LEU A 75 -12.81 -16.42 -3.46
C LEU A 75 -11.98 -17.37 -4.30
N PHE A 76 -11.25 -18.32 -3.70
CA PHE A 76 -10.49 -19.28 -4.49
C PHE A 76 -11.41 -20.01 -5.52
N SER A 77 -10.86 -20.28 -6.70
CA SER A 77 -11.58 -20.94 -7.78
C SER A 77 -11.25 -22.43 -7.80
N ALA A 78 -12.22 -23.28 -7.44
CA ALA A 78 -12.06 -24.73 -7.52
C ALA A 78 -11.81 -25.20 -8.96
N GLU A 79 -12.49 -24.61 -9.95
CA GLU A 79 -12.32 -24.96 -11.37
C GLU A 79 -10.89 -24.67 -11.86
N GLU A 80 -10.37 -23.49 -11.58
CA GLU A 80 -9.01 -23.12 -11.98
C GLU A 80 -7.96 -23.91 -11.21
N THR A 81 -8.22 -24.24 -9.94
CA THR A 81 -7.35 -25.12 -9.15
C THR A 81 -7.24 -26.51 -9.78
N ILE A 82 -8.33 -27.06 -10.31
CA ILE A 82 -8.32 -28.35 -11.04
C ILE A 82 -7.50 -28.26 -12.35
N LYS A 83 -7.49 -27.10 -13.02
CA LYS A 83 -6.61 -26.89 -14.19
C LYS A 83 -5.14 -26.88 -13.74
N LEU A 84 -4.83 -26.21 -12.63
CA LEU A 84 -3.48 -26.15 -12.08
C LEU A 84 -2.95 -27.52 -11.64
N THR A 85 -3.79 -28.38 -11.03
CA THR A 85 -3.36 -29.74 -10.62
C THR A 85 -2.95 -30.60 -11.80
N LYS A 86 -3.64 -30.49 -12.93
CA LYS A 86 -3.28 -31.22 -14.17
C LYS A 86 -1.92 -30.78 -14.68
N ILE A 87 -1.68 -29.47 -14.78
CA ILE A 87 -0.38 -28.92 -15.21
C ILE A 87 0.74 -29.39 -14.27
N HIS A 88 0.49 -29.34 -12.95
CA HIS A 88 1.46 -29.74 -11.93
C HIS A 88 1.85 -31.22 -12.06
N GLU A 89 0.86 -32.11 -12.25
CA GLU A 89 1.10 -33.55 -12.35
C GLU A 89 1.73 -33.95 -13.69
N GLU A 90 1.26 -33.39 -14.82
CA GLU A 90 1.76 -33.71 -16.16
C GLU A 90 3.24 -33.34 -16.33
N ASN A 91 3.68 -32.25 -15.69
CA ASN A 91 5.05 -31.76 -15.78
C ASN A 91 5.91 -32.17 -14.57
N ILE A 92 5.34 -32.90 -13.61
CA ILE A 92 6.06 -33.34 -12.40
C ILE A 92 6.70 -32.14 -11.67
N ALA A 93 5.96 -31.03 -11.58
CA ALA A 93 6.50 -29.77 -11.07
C ALA A 93 6.83 -29.85 -9.56
N TYR A 94 7.79 -29.05 -9.09
CA TYR A 94 7.99 -28.82 -7.65
C TYR A 94 6.99 -27.81 -7.10
N PHE A 95 6.65 -26.79 -7.89
CA PHE A 95 5.78 -25.71 -7.47
C PHE A 95 4.91 -25.24 -8.65
N SER A 96 3.63 -24.97 -8.39
CA SER A 96 2.75 -24.41 -9.42
C SER A 96 1.84 -23.33 -8.85
N TYR A 97 1.62 -22.27 -9.62
CA TYR A 97 0.79 -21.13 -9.20
C TYR A 97 0.06 -20.47 -10.37
N GLY A 98 -0.91 -19.61 -10.05
CA GLY A 98 -1.62 -18.80 -11.04
C GLY A 98 -0.93 -17.45 -11.29
N GLU A 99 -0.69 -17.12 -12.56
CA GLU A 99 -0.19 -15.82 -13.01
C GLU A 99 -1.31 -15.00 -13.66
N ASN A 100 -1.24 -13.67 -13.56
CA ASN A 100 -2.26 -12.72 -14.05
C ASN A 100 -3.63 -12.75 -13.33
N TYR A 101 -3.84 -13.66 -12.38
CA TYR A 101 -5.01 -13.65 -11.49
C TYR A 101 -4.86 -12.59 -10.38
N PRO A 102 -5.97 -12.08 -9.83
CA PRO A 102 -5.95 -11.42 -8.53
C PRO A 102 -5.37 -12.33 -7.45
N ILE A 103 -4.66 -11.75 -6.49
CA ILE A 103 -4.18 -12.47 -5.31
C ILE A 103 -5.40 -12.98 -4.54
N GLY A 104 -5.41 -14.27 -4.16
CA GLY A 104 -6.53 -14.90 -3.45
C GLY A 104 -7.57 -15.61 -4.36
N ILE A 105 -7.30 -15.76 -5.67
CA ILE A 105 -8.12 -16.60 -6.57
C ILE A 105 -7.55 -18.00 -6.78
N ILE A 106 -6.24 -18.12 -6.97
CA ILE A 106 -5.58 -19.40 -7.28
C ILE A 106 -4.68 -19.80 -6.11
N PRO A 107 -4.94 -20.94 -5.45
CA PRO A 107 -4.01 -21.48 -4.47
C PRO A 107 -2.76 -22.00 -5.20
N PHE A 108 -1.64 -22.08 -4.50
CA PHE A 108 -0.46 -22.73 -5.07
C PHE A 108 -0.44 -24.22 -4.72
N ILE A 109 0.28 -24.98 -5.54
CA ILE A 109 0.54 -26.40 -5.34
C ILE A 109 2.03 -26.57 -5.13
N ILE A 110 2.43 -27.33 -4.13
CA ILE A 110 3.83 -27.65 -3.86
C ILE A 110 4.01 -29.15 -3.65
N ARG A 111 5.07 -29.69 -4.25
CA ARG A 111 5.45 -31.07 -4.06
C ARG A 111 6.15 -31.24 -2.71
N ARG A 112 5.86 -32.33 -2.02
CA ARG A 112 6.34 -32.59 -0.66
C ARG A 112 7.86 -32.58 -0.55
N ASP A 113 8.56 -33.15 -1.53
CA ASP A 113 10.03 -33.19 -1.59
C ASP A 113 10.68 -31.81 -1.89
N ALA A 114 9.89 -30.81 -2.27
CA ALA A 114 10.38 -29.44 -2.42
C ALA A 114 10.68 -28.77 -1.07
N PHE A 115 10.15 -29.30 0.05
CA PHE A 115 10.33 -28.72 1.38
C PHE A 115 11.79 -28.74 1.85
N GLU A 116 12.59 -29.72 1.46
CA GLU A 116 14.03 -29.72 1.75
C GLU A 116 14.70 -28.44 1.20
N LYS A 117 14.29 -28.03 -0.01
CA LYS A 117 14.77 -26.79 -0.65
C LYS A 117 14.25 -25.56 0.11
N LEU A 118 12.98 -25.56 0.52
CA LEU A 118 12.40 -24.47 1.32
C LEU A 118 13.16 -24.26 2.64
N PHE A 119 13.42 -25.32 3.40
CA PHE A 119 14.18 -25.24 4.66
C PHE A 119 15.58 -24.67 4.45
N ASN A 120 16.27 -25.09 3.39
CA ASN A 120 17.60 -24.57 3.05
C ASN A 120 17.57 -23.08 2.70
N ILE A 121 16.55 -22.63 1.95
CA ILE A 121 16.39 -21.24 1.55
C ILE A 121 15.97 -20.36 2.73
N SER A 122 15.10 -20.85 3.62
CA SER A 122 14.57 -20.08 4.75
C SER A 122 15.57 -19.92 5.90
N LYS A 123 16.58 -20.79 5.97
CA LYS A 123 17.58 -20.79 7.05
C LYS A 123 18.24 -19.41 7.21
N ASN A 124 18.23 -18.89 8.43
CA ASN A 124 18.79 -17.58 8.81
C ASN A 124 18.17 -16.38 8.08
N LYS A 125 17.01 -16.50 7.45
CA LYS A 125 16.28 -15.37 6.86
C LYS A 125 15.11 -14.96 7.75
N ASN A 126 14.91 -13.66 7.90
CA ASN A 126 13.75 -13.12 8.58
C ASN A 126 12.58 -13.00 7.58
N ILE A 127 11.82 -14.07 7.42
CA ILE A 127 10.68 -14.13 6.50
C ILE A 127 9.40 -13.93 7.31
N LYS A 128 8.63 -12.90 6.96
CA LYS A 128 7.31 -12.67 7.54
C LYS A 128 6.35 -13.74 7.05
N ILE A 129 5.69 -14.43 7.96
CA ILE A 129 4.67 -15.40 7.58
C ILE A 129 3.39 -14.68 7.13
N SER A 130 2.90 -15.09 5.97
CA SER A 130 1.74 -14.58 5.27
C SER A 130 1.05 -15.75 4.56
N GLU A 131 -0.12 -15.50 3.97
CA GLU A 131 -0.84 -16.45 3.13
C GLU A 131 0.01 -16.98 1.95
N ASN A 132 1.02 -16.21 1.55
CA ASN A 132 1.92 -16.52 0.45
C ASN A 132 3.33 -16.92 0.91
N ALA A 133 3.58 -17.16 2.20
CA ALA A 133 4.95 -17.37 2.72
C ALA A 133 5.76 -18.43 1.97
N ILE A 134 5.14 -19.57 1.63
CA ILE A 134 5.80 -20.62 0.83
C ILE A 134 6.14 -20.12 -0.57
N LYS A 135 5.20 -19.44 -1.24
CA LYS A 135 5.42 -18.82 -2.55
C LYS A 135 6.58 -17.82 -2.46
N ASP A 136 6.56 -16.93 -1.47
CA ASP A 136 7.59 -15.92 -1.27
C ASP A 136 8.98 -16.57 -1.12
N ILE A 137 9.10 -17.69 -0.39
CA ILE A 137 10.35 -18.45 -0.27
C ILE A 137 10.80 -19.04 -1.61
N VAL A 138 9.90 -19.66 -2.37
CA VAL A 138 10.20 -20.21 -3.70
C VAL A 138 10.78 -19.11 -4.60
N PHE A 139 10.21 -17.91 -4.57
CA PHE A 139 10.66 -16.78 -5.39
C PHE A 139 11.93 -16.09 -4.88
N ILE A 140 12.46 -16.44 -3.71
CA ILE A 140 13.81 -16.01 -3.32
C ILE A 140 14.87 -16.68 -4.20
N ASP A 141 14.66 -17.94 -4.59
CA ASP A 141 15.56 -18.65 -5.49
C ASP A 141 14.80 -19.64 -6.40
N PRO A 142 14.09 -19.11 -7.42
CA PRO A 142 13.18 -19.91 -8.25
C PRO A 142 13.89 -20.97 -9.09
N ASN A 143 15.21 -20.82 -9.33
CA ASN A 143 15.99 -21.75 -10.16
C ASN A 143 16.11 -23.15 -9.55
N PHE A 144 15.88 -23.29 -8.25
CA PHE A 144 15.88 -24.60 -7.56
C PHE A 144 14.55 -25.35 -7.67
N PHE A 145 13.54 -24.74 -8.29
CA PHE A 145 12.20 -25.30 -8.42
C PHE A 145 11.83 -25.44 -9.91
N GLU A 146 11.27 -26.58 -10.27
CA GLU A 146 10.55 -26.79 -11.51
C GLU A 146 9.20 -26.12 -11.29
N ILE A 147 9.05 -24.91 -11.84
CA ILE A 147 7.89 -24.05 -11.64
C ILE A 147 6.99 -24.12 -12.86
N GLU A 148 5.72 -24.42 -12.63
CA GLU A 148 4.68 -24.38 -13.66
C GLU A 148 3.64 -23.31 -13.38
N ILE A 149 3.11 -22.72 -14.45
CA ILE A 149 2.27 -21.53 -14.38
C ILE A 149 0.94 -21.77 -15.07
N LEU A 150 -0.16 -21.57 -14.35
CA LEU A 150 -1.47 -21.38 -14.96
C LEU A 150 -1.64 -19.89 -15.28
N VAL A 151 -1.72 -19.54 -16.56
CA VAL A 151 -1.90 -18.15 -16.99
C VAL A 151 -3.38 -17.85 -17.14
N SER A 152 -3.87 -16.81 -16.44
CA SER A 152 -5.25 -16.33 -16.59
C SER A 152 -5.52 -15.85 -18.02
N GLU A 153 -6.70 -16.20 -18.54
CA GLU A 153 -7.23 -15.62 -19.79
C GLU A 153 -7.48 -14.10 -19.67
N PHE A 154 -7.65 -13.59 -18.45
CA PHE A 154 -7.88 -12.19 -18.14
C PHE A 154 -6.75 -11.63 -17.28
N ASP A 155 -5.99 -10.66 -17.81
CA ASP A 155 -4.98 -9.95 -17.00
C ASP A 155 -5.65 -8.95 -16.05
N MET A 156 -5.74 -9.34 -14.78
CA MET A 156 -6.39 -8.57 -13.73
C MET A 156 -5.40 -7.83 -12.82
N ARG A 157 -4.10 -7.91 -13.08
CA ARG A 157 -3.06 -7.30 -12.23
C ARG A 157 -3.18 -5.78 -12.14
N TYR A 158 -3.66 -5.14 -13.21
CA TYR A 158 -3.89 -3.69 -13.24
C TYR A 158 -4.89 -3.23 -12.16
N TYR A 159 -5.79 -4.11 -11.71
CA TYR A 159 -6.76 -3.81 -10.65
C TYR A 159 -6.23 -4.06 -9.24
N ARG A 160 -5.01 -4.59 -9.06
CA ARG A 160 -4.33 -4.76 -7.75
C ARG A 160 -5.26 -5.26 -6.62
N LEU A 161 -6.11 -6.23 -6.94
CA LEU A 161 -7.10 -6.75 -5.99
C LEU A 161 -6.44 -7.77 -5.08
N TYR A 162 -6.67 -7.61 -3.78
CA TYR A 162 -6.23 -8.52 -2.73
C TYR A 162 -7.47 -9.20 -2.15
N LEU A 163 -7.66 -10.49 -2.46
CA LEU A 163 -8.89 -11.23 -2.17
C LEU A 163 -8.73 -12.23 -1.02
N PHE A 164 -7.83 -11.92 -0.10
CA PHE A 164 -7.82 -12.53 1.23
C PHE A 164 -8.69 -11.72 2.20
N ALA A 165 -9.50 -12.39 3.02
CA ALA A 165 -10.34 -11.79 4.04
C ALA A 165 -9.53 -11.54 5.33
N ASP A 166 -8.52 -10.67 5.25
CA ASP A 166 -7.57 -10.33 6.31
C ASP A 166 -7.92 -9.01 7.02
N CYS A 167 -8.56 -8.07 6.32
CA CYS A 167 -8.99 -6.79 6.84
C CYS A 167 -10.41 -6.39 6.41
N LYS A 168 -10.95 -5.34 7.03
CA LYS A 168 -12.30 -4.80 6.77
C LYS A 168 -12.46 -4.37 5.32
N ARG A 169 -11.43 -3.74 4.77
CA ARG A 169 -11.41 -3.26 3.38
C ARG A 169 -11.56 -4.42 2.39
N ASN A 170 -10.82 -5.51 2.62
CA ASN A 170 -10.84 -6.67 1.75
C ASN A 170 -12.10 -7.52 1.94
N SER A 171 -12.67 -7.60 3.15
CA SER A 171 -13.96 -8.27 3.38
C SER A 171 -15.12 -7.59 2.63
N ILE A 172 -15.13 -6.25 2.55
CA ILE A 172 -16.09 -5.50 1.73
C ILE A 172 -15.94 -5.84 0.25
N LEU A 173 -14.70 -5.94 -0.26
CA LEU A 173 -14.45 -6.35 -1.65
C LEU A 173 -14.97 -7.77 -1.90
N ILE A 174 -14.67 -8.71 -1.00
CA ILE A 174 -15.05 -10.11 -1.10
C ILE A 174 -16.56 -10.30 -1.01
N SER A 175 -17.24 -9.64 -0.07
CA SER A 175 -18.70 -9.75 0.09
C SER A 175 -19.47 -9.34 -1.17
N ARG A 176 -18.91 -8.44 -1.98
CA ARG A 176 -19.50 -8.03 -3.27
C ARG A 176 -19.26 -9.03 -4.40
N LEU A 177 -18.36 -9.99 -4.19
CA LEU A 177 -17.92 -10.95 -5.19
C LEU A 177 -18.28 -12.40 -4.85
N ILE A 178 -18.57 -12.71 -3.59
CA ILE A 178 -18.68 -14.08 -3.08
C ILE A 178 -19.80 -14.92 -3.71
N ASP A 179 -20.85 -14.25 -4.21
CA ASP A 179 -22.01 -14.89 -4.81
C ASP A 179 -21.83 -15.22 -6.31
N TYR A 180 -20.76 -14.72 -6.95
CA TYR A 180 -20.42 -15.11 -8.33
C TYR A 180 -19.84 -16.52 -8.35
N LYS A 181 -20.29 -17.34 -9.31
CA LYS A 181 -20.04 -18.78 -9.32
C LYS A 181 -18.73 -19.16 -10.01
N SER A 182 -18.31 -18.37 -10.99
CA SER A 182 -17.09 -18.62 -11.76
C SER A 182 -16.13 -17.44 -11.70
N TYR A 183 -14.86 -17.69 -12.02
CA TYR A 183 -13.87 -16.63 -12.14
C TYR A 183 -14.21 -15.66 -13.27
N GLU A 184 -14.77 -16.14 -14.39
CA GLU A 184 -15.23 -15.30 -15.48
C GLU A 184 -16.34 -14.32 -15.05
N GLU A 185 -17.32 -14.78 -14.26
CA GLU A 185 -18.37 -13.93 -13.68
C GLU A 185 -17.78 -12.85 -12.77
N ILE A 186 -16.80 -13.21 -11.93
CA ILE A 186 -16.07 -12.26 -11.06
C ILE A 186 -15.37 -11.21 -11.91
N VAL A 187 -14.64 -11.62 -12.96
CA VAL A 187 -13.92 -10.71 -13.86
C VAL A 187 -14.89 -9.75 -14.54
N LYS A 188 -16.01 -10.26 -15.07
CA LYS A 188 -17.04 -9.44 -15.71
C LYS A 188 -17.61 -8.41 -14.74
N ALA A 189 -17.95 -8.83 -13.52
CA ALA A 189 -18.49 -7.95 -12.49
C ALA A 189 -17.52 -6.81 -12.15
N ILE A 190 -16.22 -7.12 -11.96
CA ILE A 190 -15.18 -6.13 -11.63
C ILE A 190 -15.02 -5.08 -12.74
N LYS A 191 -15.09 -5.53 -14.00
CA LYS A 191 -14.95 -4.67 -15.19
C LYS A 191 -16.16 -3.76 -15.37
N GLU A 192 -17.37 -4.33 -15.29
CA GLU A 192 -18.62 -3.62 -15.58
C GLU A 192 -19.11 -2.75 -14.42
N ASN A 193 -18.77 -3.10 -13.18
CA ASN A 193 -19.22 -2.39 -11.99
C ASN A 193 -18.04 -1.85 -11.17
N PRO A 194 -17.58 -0.60 -11.45
CA PRO A 194 -16.42 -0.04 -10.79
C PRO A 194 -16.55 0.01 -9.27
N ILE A 195 -17.76 0.20 -8.74
CA ILE A 195 -17.98 0.35 -7.29
C ILE A 195 -17.49 -0.86 -6.50
N ILE A 196 -17.45 -2.05 -7.10
CA ILE A 196 -16.92 -3.27 -6.49
C ILE A 196 -15.50 -3.03 -5.98
N ARG A 197 -14.68 -2.37 -6.80
CA ARG A 197 -13.26 -2.09 -6.54
C ARG A 197 -13.03 -0.94 -5.56
N ARG A 198 -14.07 -0.22 -5.16
CA ARG A 198 -14.00 0.92 -4.25
C ARG A 198 -14.55 0.56 -2.88
N THR A 199 -13.66 0.37 -1.91
CA THR A 199 -14.00 -0.13 -0.57
C THR A 199 -13.92 0.98 0.47
N LEU A 200 -12.89 0.99 1.30
CA LEU A 200 -12.61 2.02 2.31
C LEU A 200 -11.32 2.76 1.94
N PRO A 201 -11.12 3.99 2.44
CA PRO A 201 -9.83 4.65 2.31
C PRO A 201 -8.70 3.76 2.83
N ALA A 202 -7.61 3.68 2.07
CA ALA A 202 -6.39 2.97 2.45
C ALA A 202 -5.23 3.92 2.71
N TYR A 203 -5.22 5.07 2.01
CA TYR A 203 -4.23 6.12 2.17
C TYR A 203 -4.94 7.44 2.50
N ILE A 204 -4.58 8.04 3.62
CA ILE A 204 -5.16 9.31 4.08
C ILE A 204 -4.02 10.30 4.18
N GLU A 205 -4.23 11.49 3.64
CA GLU A 205 -3.31 12.60 3.75
C GLU A 205 -3.96 13.71 4.56
N ILE A 206 -3.20 14.25 5.50
CA ILE A 206 -3.64 15.37 6.34
C ILE A 206 -2.59 16.47 6.41
N ASP A 207 -3.04 17.69 6.13
CA ASP A 207 -2.29 18.89 6.48
C ASP A 207 -2.71 19.31 7.89
N ILE A 208 -1.76 19.32 8.83
CA ILE A 208 -2.03 19.72 10.23
C ILE A 208 -1.81 21.22 10.49
N ASN A 209 -1.36 21.96 9.47
CA ASN A 209 -1.23 23.40 9.46
C ASN A 209 -1.27 23.93 8.01
N ASN A 210 -1.34 25.24 7.84
CA ASN A 210 -1.32 25.89 6.53
C ASN A 210 -0.05 26.75 6.30
N ARG A 211 1.10 26.29 6.79
CA ARG A 211 2.37 27.01 6.75
C ARG A 211 3.48 26.21 6.10
N GLN A 212 4.29 26.93 5.34
CA GLN A 212 5.43 26.38 4.64
C GLN A 212 6.63 27.28 4.91
N ASN A 213 7.76 26.67 5.23
CA ASN A 213 9.04 27.35 5.49
C ASN A 213 9.98 27.29 4.28
N ILE A 214 9.76 26.37 3.34
CA ILE A 214 10.50 26.25 2.08
C ILE A 214 9.54 26.26 0.89
N LEU A 215 9.69 27.23 -0.01
CA LEU A 215 8.84 27.43 -1.17
C LEU A 215 9.50 26.83 -2.41
N ASN A 216 8.89 25.80 -2.97
CA ASN A 216 9.19 25.35 -4.32
C ASN A 216 8.66 26.37 -5.34
N LYS A 217 9.47 26.78 -6.31
CA LYS A 217 9.13 27.86 -7.25
C LYS A 217 7.93 27.51 -8.11
N ASP A 218 7.88 26.30 -8.63
CA ASP A 218 6.81 25.82 -9.52
C ASP A 218 5.47 25.73 -8.77
N LEU A 219 5.48 25.13 -7.57
CA LEU A 219 4.29 25.07 -6.70
C LEU A 219 3.84 26.46 -6.27
N PHE A 220 4.78 27.36 -5.98
CA PHE A 220 4.46 28.71 -5.55
C PHE A 220 3.76 29.50 -6.65
N PHE A 221 3.80 29.14 -7.94
CA PHE A 221 2.97 29.78 -8.97
C PHE A 221 1.47 29.49 -8.80
N CYS A 222 1.09 28.42 -8.11
CA CYS A 222 -0.30 28.03 -7.91
C CYS A 222 -1.06 29.06 -7.05
N GLU A 223 -2.17 29.60 -7.59
CA GLU A 223 -2.98 30.60 -6.89
C GLU A 223 -3.59 30.07 -5.59
N GLY A 224 -4.06 28.82 -5.58
CA GLY A 224 -4.57 28.15 -4.38
C GLY A 224 -3.58 28.15 -3.22
N LEU A 225 -2.34 27.76 -3.49
CA LEU A 225 -1.27 27.73 -2.49
C LEU A 225 -0.91 29.14 -2.00
N LYS A 226 -0.71 30.10 -2.91
CA LYS A 226 -0.43 31.50 -2.54
C LYS A 226 -1.52 32.07 -1.63
N LYS A 227 -2.79 31.85 -2.01
CA LYS A 227 -3.95 32.32 -1.26
C LYS A 227 -3.97 31.68 0.13
N GLU A 228 -3.71 30.39 0.24
CA GLU A 228 -3.69 29.68 1.51
C GLU A 228 -2.58 30.18 2.45
N LEU A 229 -1.36 30.34 1.94
CA LEU A 229 -0.23 30.90 2.72
C LEU A 229 -0.46 32.34 3.20
N SER A 230 -1.32 33.10 2.51
CA SER A 230 -1.70 34.47 2.89
C SER A 230 -2.76 34.57 3.99
N LYS A 231 -3.47 33.48 4.29
CA LYS A 231 -4.49 33.46 5.36
C LYS A 231 -3.84 33.51 6.73
N GLU A 232 -4.64 33.73 7.78
CA GLU A 232 -4.19 33.53 9.15
C GLU A 232 -3.67 32.11 9.40
N GLU A 233 -2.78 32.00 10.39
CA GLU A 233 -2.13 30.73 10.69
C GLU A 233 -3.14 29.78 11.32
N LYS A 234 -3.28 28.62 10.68
CA LYS A 234 -4.08 27.52 11.17
C LYS A 234 -3.14 26.40 11.60
N ASN A 235 -3.30 25.96 12.84
CA ASN A 235 -2.72 24.72 13.35
C ASN A 235 -3.84 23.87 13.93
N ILE A 236 -3.85 22.58 13.59
CA ILE A 236 -4.68 21.58 14.28
C ILE A 236 -4.06 21.34 15.66
N SER A 237 -4.86 21.46 16.71
CA SER A 237 -4.43 21.12 18.07
C SER A 237 -4.35 19.60 18.25
N LEU A 238 -3.58 19.12 19.23
CA LEU A 238 -3.59 17.70 19.58
C LEU A 238 -5.01 17.15 19.79
N ASN A 239 -5.89 17.90 20.46
CA ASN A 239 -7.26 17.43 20.74
C ASN A 239 -8.10 17.32 19.46
N ASP A 240 -7.99 18.28 18.55
CA ASP A 240 -8.69 18.24 17.27
C ASP A 240 -8.16 17.10 16.39
N PHE A 241 -6.84 16.87 16.40
CA PHE A 241 -6.24 15.74 15.70
C PHE A 241 -6.75 14.40 16.24
N LYS A 242 -6.81 14.22 17.57
CA LYS A 242 -7.37 13.00 18.19
C LYS A 242 -8.79 12.72 17.69
N ASN A 243 -9.64 13.74 17.70
CA ASN A 243 -11.02 13.62 17.21
C ASN A 243 -11.08 13.21 15.72
N ILE A 244 -10.20 13.76 14.88
CA ILE A 244 -10.11 13.37 13.47
C ILE A 244 -9.62 11.92 13.34
N PHE A 245 -8.52 11.59 14.03
CA PHE A 245 -7.88 10.28 13.95
C PHE A 245 -8.80 9.16 14.42
N ASP A 246 -9.49 9.35 15.54
CA ASP A 246 -10.41 8.34 16.10
C ASP A 246 -11.57 8.05 15.13
N LYS A 247 -12.11 9.09 14.47
CA LYS A 247 -13.10 8.90 13.39
C LYS A 247 -12.53 8.04 12.25
N LEU A 248 -11.29 8.30 11.83
CA LEU A 248 -10.63 7.53 10.76
C LEU A 248 -10.43 6.08 11.18
N VAL A 249 -10.02 5.82 12.42
CA VAL A 249 -9.87 4.48 12.99
C VAL A 249 -11.19 3.73 13.04
N ASP A 250 -12.26 4.35 13.53
CA ASP A 250 -13.58 3.73 13.60
C ASP A 250 -14.11 3.35 12.20
N PHE A 251 -13.86 4.22 11.21
CA PHE A 251 -14.35 4.02 9.86
C PHE A 251 -13.51 3.01 9.06
N CYS A 252 -12.19 3.18 9.02
CA CYS A 252 -11.27 2.44 8.16
C CYS A 252 -10.72 1.17 8.82
N GLU A 253 -10.57 1.18 10.15
CA GLU A 253 -9.87 0.18 10.97
C GLU A 253 -8.35 0.08 10.71
N ASP A 254 -7.92 -0.08 9.46
CA ASP A 254 -6.53 -0.10 9.01
C ASP A 254 -6.32 0.90 7.85
N PHE A 255 -5.23 1.67 7.90
CA PHE A 255 -4.87 2.67 6.88
C PHE A 255 -3.45 3.20 7.04
N HIS A 256 -2.97 3.87 6.00
CA HIS A 256 -1.75 4.67 6.00
C HIS A 256 -2.13 6.14 6.15
N LEU A 257 -1.48 6.87 7.06
CA LEU A 257 -1.71 8.30 7.28
C LEU A 257 -0.42 9.07 7.00
N SER A 258 -0.42 9.90 5.97
CA SER A 258 0.65 10.87 5.72
C SER A 258 0.30 12.23 6.30
N ILE A 259 1.24 12.78 7.07
CA ILE A 259 1.18 14.08 7.70
C ILE A 259 2.24 14.96 7.05
N GLY A 260 1.81 16.02 6.36
CA GLY A 260 2.69 16.95 5.64
C GLY A 260 2.58 16.84 4.12
N SER A 261 1.35 16.97 3.58
CA SER A 261 1.12 16.84 2.14
C SER A 261 1.58 18.09 1.38
N PHE A 262 1.12 19.28 1.79
CA PHE A 262 1.49 20.56 1.16
C PHE A 262 2.32 21.47 2.07
N TYR A 263 2.20 21.28 3.38
CA TYR A 263 2.73 22.18 4.40
C TYR A 263 3.73 21.46 5.31
N GLU A 264 4.61 22.21 5.96
CA GLU A 264 5.67 21.64 6.79
C GLU A 264 5.13 21.26 8.18
N PRO A 265 5.05 19.96 8.53
CA PRO A 265 4.45 19.53 9.79
C PRO A 265 5.27 19.92 11.02
N LEU A 266 6.60 20.10 10.91
CA LEU A 266 7.45 20.51 12.04
C LEU A 266 7.22 21.95 12.52
N ILE A 267 6.38 22.73 11.81
CA ILE A 267 5.89 24.03 12.29
C ILE A 267 4.85 23.86 13.41
N ASN A 268 4.06 22.79 13.37
CA ASN A 268 3.03 22.55 14.37
C ASN A 268 3.68 22.15 15.70
N LYS A 269 3.42 22.94 16.75
CA LYS A 269 3.99 22.73 18.10
C LYS A 269 3.62 21.39 18.75
N ASP A 270 2.50 20.78 18.35
CA ASP A 270 1.97 19.53 18.92
C ASP A 270 2.38 18.30 18.08
N ILE A 271 3.28 18.44 17.09
CA ILE A 271 3.61 17.38 16.13
C ILE A 271 4.08 16.08 16.80
N PHE A 272 4.91 16.14 17.84
CA PHE A 272 5.44 14.93 18.47
C PHE A 272 4.36 14.20 19.27
N GLU A 273 3.45 14.95 19.92
CA GLU A 273 2.30 14.41 20.62
C GLU A 273 1.27 13.81 19.64
N ILE A 274 1.10 14.43 18.47
CA ILE A 274 0.28 13.91 17.37
C ILE A 274 0.84 12.56 16.88
N LEU A 275 2.15 12.48 16.63
CA LEU A 275 2.81 11.25 16.19
C LEU A 275 2.74 10.16 17.27
N ASP A 276 2.99 10.47 18.54
CA ASP A 276 2.84 9.49 19.64
C ASP A 276 1.39 8.99 19.76
N TYR A 277 0.40 9.87 19.60
CA TYR A 277 -0.99 9.46 19.64
C TYR A 277 -1.36 8.51 18.50
N ALA A 278 -1.07 8.92 17.25
CA ALA A 278 -1.45 8.16 16.07
C ALA A 278 -0.79 6.77 16.05
N THR A 279 0.48 6.68 16.44
CA THR A 279 1.26 5.45 16.40
C THR A 279 0.89 4.43 17.49
N LYS A 280 0.05 4.79 18.47
CA LYS A 280 -0.56 3.84 19.42
C LYS A 280 -1.49 2.86 18.72
N ASN A 281 -2.14 3.27 17.63
CA ASN A 281 -2.87 2.32 16.80
C ASN A 281 -1.91 1.54 15.89
N LYS A 282 -1.66 0.28 16.23
CA LYS A 282 -0.77 -0.61 15.48
C LYS A 282 -1.32 -1.08 14.13
N LYS A 283 -2.60 -0.83 13.83
CA LYS A 283 -3.22 -1.10 12.52
C LYS A 283 -3.02 0.05 11.52
N SER A 284 -2.45 1.17 11.96
CA SER A 284 -2.19 2.32 11.11
C SER A 284 -0.68 2.57 10.99
N ASN A 285 -0.22 2.83 9.77
CA ASN A 285 1.13 3.29 9.49
C ASN A 285 1.12 4.81 9.36
N ILE A 286 1.99 5.49 10.10
CA ILE A 286 2.03 6.95 10.18
C ILE A 286 3.29 7.45 9.49
N TYR A 287 3.15 8.37 8.55
CA TYR A 287 4.24 8.96 7.78
C TYR A 287 4.35 10.44 8.13
N LEU A 288 5.53 10.85 8.61
CA LEU A 288 5.90 12.25 8.72
C LEU A 288 6.65 12.64 7.45
N GLU A 289 6.07 13.54 6.66
CA GLU A 289 6.68 14.10 5.45
C GLU A 289 7.24 15.50 5.76
N THR A 290 8.56 15.68 5.69
CA THR A 290 9.23 16.94 6.10
C THR A 290 10.34 17.35 5.15
N ASN A 291 10.61 18.65 5.02
CA ASN A 291 11.78 19.17 4.32
C ASN A 291 13.05 19.23 5.19
N ALA A 292 12.97 18.76 6.43
CA ALA A 292 14.06 18.69 7.41
C ALA A 292 14.72 20.03 7.80
N PHE A 293 14.26 21.17 7.31
CA PHE A 293 14.84 22.47 7.66
C PHE A 293 14.68 22.81 9.14
N LEU A 294 13.54 22.42 9.73
CA LEU A 294 13.27 22.59 11.16
C LEU A 294 13.63 21.37 12.01
N LEU A 295 14.23 20.33 11.42
CA LEU A 295 14.64 19.11 12.12
C LEU A 295 15.96 19.31 12.86
N ASP A 296 15.98 20.26 13.78
CA ASP A 296 17.13 20.52 14.66
C ASP A 296 17.48 19.29 15.52
N ASN A 297 18.63 19.35 16.20
CA ASN A 297 19.16 18.24 17.00
C ASN A 297 18.17 17.71 18.06
N ASP A 298 17.31 18.57 18.63
CA ASP A 298 16.38 18.17 19.68
C ASP A 298 15.12 17.54 19.09
N LYS A 299 14.59 18.09 17.99
CA LYS A 299 13.53 17.46 17.21
C LYS A 299 13.95 16.11 16.65
N ALA A 300 15.17 16.01 16.12
CA ALA A 300 15.74 14.76 15.62
C ALA A 300 15.82 13.69 16.72
N LYS A 301 16.31 14.04 17.92
CA LYS A 301 16.34 13.09 19.07
C LYS A 301 14.94 12.62 19.45
N LYS A 302 13.96 13.53 19.53
CA LYS A 302 12.56 13.17 19.84
C LYS A 302 12.00 12.19 18.80
N LEU A 303 12.23 12.46 17.51
CA LEU A 303 11.76 11.61 16.42
C LEU A 303 12.40 10.22 16.45
N ILE A 304 13.72 10.13 16.64
CA ILE A 304 14.44 8.86 16.76
C ILE A 304 13.92 8.03 17.94
N ASN A 305 13.70 8.67 19.10
CA ASN A 305 13.16 7.99 20.27
C ASN A 305 11.77 7.41 19.97
N LEU A 306 10.88 8.19 19.32
CA LEU A 306 9.57 7.70 18.91
C LEU A 306 9.67 6.53 17.93
N GLN A 307 10.52 6.61 16.90
CA GLN A 307 10.71 5.50 15.94
C GLN A 307 11.26 4.23 16.59
N ASN A 308 12.09 4.36 17.62
CA ASN A 308 12.58 3.21 18.39
C ASN A 308 11.48 2.52 19.18
N GLU A 309 10.50 3.27 19.68
CA GLU A 309 9.34 2.77 20.43
C GLU A 309 8.14 2.36 19.54
N ARG A 310 8.10 2.87 18.30
CA ARG A 310 6.94 2.80 17.39
C ARG A 310 7.38 2.34 16.00
N GLU A 311 7.31 1.02 15.77
CA GLU A 311 7.65 0.41 14.48
C GLU A 311 6.73 0.83 13.31
N ASN A 312 5.57 1.41 13.60
CA ASN A 312 4.61 1.90 12.61
C ASN A 312 4.74 3.42 12.35
N LEU A 313 5.84 4.04 12.79
CA LEU A 313 6.21 5.41 12.43
C LEU A 313 7.27 5.41 11.33
N PHE A 314 6.97 6.10 10.25
CA PHE A 314 7.79 6.28 9.07
C PHE A 314 8.10 7.76 8.88
N VAL A 315 9.29 8.07 8.38
CA VAL A 315 9.71 9.45 8.11
C VAL A 315 10.21 9.53 6.68
N ILE A 316 9.63 10.45 5.91
CA ILE A 316 10.04 10.76 4.54
C ILE A 316 10.60 12.17 4.55
N ILE A 317 11.88 12.29 4.21
CA ILE A 317 12.56 13.57 4.09
C ILE A 317 12.65 13.97 2.62
N HIS A 318 12.03 15.09 2.27
CA HIS A 318 12.03 15.65 0.92
C HIS A 318 13.27 16.51 0.70
N LEU A 319 14.10 16.15 -0.29
CA LEU A 319 15.22 16.97 -0.74
C LEU A 319 15.54 16.68 -2.21
N ASP A 320 15.38 17.68 -3.07
CA ASP A 320 15.55 17.49 -4.52
C ASP A 320 16.97 17.72 -5.05
N ALA A 321 17.88 18.23 -4.22
CA ALA A 321 19.26 18.53 -4.60
C ALA A 321 20.20 18.60 -3.39
N VAL A 322 21.46 18.21 -3.59
CA VAL A 322 22.56 18.38 -2.62
C VAL A 322 23.51 19.52 -2.99
N ASP A 323 23.41 20.00 -4.24
CA ASP A 323 24.16 21.15 -4.74
C ASP A 323 23.31 22.42 -4.62
N GLU A 324 23.91 23.49 -4.10
CA GLU A 324 23.24 24.76 -3.82
C GLU A 324 22.72 25.44 -5.10
N ILE A 325 23.44 25.33 -6.22
CA ILE A 325 23.01 25.92 -7.50
C ILE A 325 21.77 25.19 -8.02
N ILE A 326 21.75 23.86 -7.93
CA ILE A 326 20.59 23.06 -8.35
C ILE A 326 19.40 23.27 -7.42
N TYR A 327 19.63 23.31 -6.11
CA TYR A 327 18.60 23.61 -5.12
C TYR A 327 17.92 24.95 -5.40
N ASN A 328 18.71 26.01 -5.64
CA ASN A 328 18.20 27.36 -5.92
C ASN A 328 17.47 27.49 -7.27
N LYS A 329 17.57 26.49 -8.17
CA LYS A 329 16.71 26.42 -9.37
C LYS A 329 15.30 25.95 -9.03
N ILE A 330 15.16 25.13 -7.98
CA ILE A 330 13.91 24.45 -7.62
C ILE A 330 13.19 25.20 -6.49
N TYR A 331 13.93 25.69 -5.50
CA TYR A 331 13.40 26.35 -4.32
C TYR A 331 13.80 27.82 -4.28
N GLU A 332 12.89 28.66 -3.78
CA GLU A 332 13.09 30.10 -3.62
C GLU A 332 13.85 30.46 -2.34
N ASN A 333 13.72 29.62 -1.31
CA ASN A 333 14.35 29.82 0.00
C ASN A 333 14.70 28.49 0.69
N GLY A 334 15.20 28.59 1.92
CA GLY A 334 15.72 27.46 2.70
C GLY A 334 17.23 27.33 2.53
N ASP A 335 17.97 27.39 3.64
CA ASP A 335 19.42 27.21 3.59
C ASP A 335 19.74 25.72 3.47
N ILE A 336 20.17 25.31 2.27
CA ILE A 336 20.54 23.92 1.98
C ILE A 336 21.62 23.39 2.94
N LYS A 337 22.53 24.23 3.44
CA LYS A 337 23.59 23.78 4.36
C LYS A 337 22.98 23.37 5.70
N THR A 338 22.02 24.14 6.21
CA THR A 338 21.24 23.77 7.40
C THR A 338 20.44 22.50 7.17
N ILE A 339 19.76 22.35 6.02
CA ILE A 339 18.98 21.15 5.69
C ILE A 339 19.89 19.91 5.67
N LEU A 340 21.00 19.96 4.93
CA LEU A 340 21.97 18.86 4.85
C LEU A 340 22.58 18.55 6.22
N SER A 341 22.88 19.56 7.04
CA SER A 341 23.38 19.34 8.40
C SER A 341 22.35 18.61 9.28
N ASN A 342 21.08 18.96 9.19
CA ASN A 342 20.01 18.30 9.95
C ASN A 342 19.80 16.85 9.47
N ILE A 343 19.82 16.62 8.15
CA ILE A 343 19.71 15.29 7.56
C ILE A 343 20.91 14.42 7.96
N ASP A 344 22.13 14.94 7.82
CA ASP A 344 23.35 14.22 8.21
C ASP A 344 23.34 13.86 9.71
N TYR A 345 22.90 14.79 10.56
CA TYR A 345 22.73 14.53 12.01
C TYR A 345 21.69 13.45 12.28
N TYR A 346 20.57 13.46 11.57
CA TYR A 346 19.51 12.49 11.77
C TYR A 346 19.92 11.10 11.25
N LEU A 347 20.46 11.00 10.03
CA LEU A 347 20.78 9.73 9.37
C LEU A 347 22.01 9.01 9.94
N ILE A 348 23.02 9.72 10.46
CA ILE A 348 24.19 9.07 11.08
C ILE A 348 23.84 8.25 12.34
N ARG A 349 22.63 8.45 12.89
CA ARG A 349 22.09 7.72 14.04
C ARG A 349 21.26 6.49 13.64
N GLU A 350 21.24 6.16 12.34
CA GLU A 350 20.55 4.99 11.79
C GLU A 350 19.08 4.88 12.25
N PRO A 351 18.24 5.92 12.02
CA PRO A 351 16.84 5.88 12.39
C PRO A 351 16.11 4.75 11.65
N LYS A 352 15.18 4.09 12.34
CA LYS A 352 14.32 3.06 11.74
C LYS A 352 13.31 3.70 10.78
N ASN A 353 12.88 2.98 9.74
CA ASN A 353 11.76 3.37 8.86
C ASN A 353 11.89 4.79 8.24
N THR A 354 13.10 5.17 7.88
CA THR A 354 13.39 6.49 7.30
C THR A 354 13.74 6.37 5.82
N TYR A 355 13.17 7.27 5.03
CA TYR A 355 13.36 7.36 3.59
C TYR A 355 13.75 8.79 3.22
N LEU A 356 14.65 8.93 2.24
CA LEU A 356 14.81 10.18 1.52
C LEU A 356 13.93 10.14 0.28
N GLN A 357 13.37 11.27 -0.11
CA GLN A 357 12.59 11.39 -1.33
C GLN A 357 13.12 12.53 -2.20
N ILE A 358 13.34 12.21 -3.48
CA ILE A 358 13.74 13.16 -4.52
C ILE A 358 12.70 13.14 -5.64
N THR A 359 12.19 14.32 -6.00
CA THR A 359 11.32 14.51 -7.16
C THR A 359 12.18 14.57 -8.42
N LYS A 360 12.00 13.59 -9.31
CA LYS A 360 12.71 13.54 -10.59
C LYS A 360 12.16 14.59 -11.55
N GLN A 361 12.97 15.58 -11.88
CA GLN A 361 12.60 16.70 -12.75
C GLN A 361 13.77 17.16 -13.63
N LYS A 362 13.48 17.91 -14.69
CA LYS A 362 14.50 18.42 -15.62
C LYS A 362 15.65 19.15 -14.92
N ALA A 363 15.35 19.90 -13.85
CA ALA A 363 16.34 20.72 -13.14
C ALA A 363 17.42 19.89 -12.41
N ASN A 364 17.12 18.68 -11.95
CA ASN A 364 18.04 17.84 -11.16
C ASN A 364 18.46 16.53 -11.87
N PHE A 365 17.89 16.21 -13.03
CA PHE A 365 18.08 14.92 -13.69
C PHE A 365 19.54 14.56 -13.94
N ASP A 366 20.33 15.50 -14.47
CA ASP A 366 21.76 15.29 -14.75
C ASP A 366 22.62 15.17 -13.47
N PHE A 367 22.05 15.49 -12.31
CA PHE A 367 22.74 15.52 -11.01
C PHE A 367 22.31 14.39 -10.08
N LEU A 368 21.43 13.49 -10.52
CA LEU A 368 20.99 12.34 -9.72
C LEU A 368 22.17 11.50 -9.24
N ALA A 369 23.17 11.25 -10.08
CA ALA A 369 24.36 10.48 -9.68
C ALA A 369 25.09 11.11 -8.48
N SER A 370 25.23 12.43 -8.46
CA SER A 370 25.83 13.16 -7.34
C SER A 370 24.97 13.11 -6.08
N TYR A 371 23.64 13.15 -6.22
CA TYR A 371 22.71 12.99 -5.12
C TYR A 371 22.85 11.61 -4.46
N TYR A 372 22.79 10.53 -5.24
CA TYR A 372 22.96 9.16 -4.71
C TYR A 372 24.34 8.98 -4.05
N LYS A 373 25.40 9.52 -4.67
CA LYS A 373 26.76 9.46 -4.12
C LYS A 373 26.88 10.19 -2.78
N TYR A 374 26.19 11.30 -2.58
CA TYR A 374 26.21 12.03 -1.31
C TYR A 374 25.64 11.17 -0.17
N PHE A 375 24.52 10.48 -0.44
CA PHE A 375 23.80 9.69 0.56
C PHE A 375 24.26 8.24 0.67
N GLU A 376 25.14 7.73 -0.20
CA GLU A 376 25.69 6.37 -0.17
C GLU A 376 26.32 5.99 1.19
N LYS A 377 26.87 6.97 1.91
CA LYS A 377 27.42 6.79 3.27
C LYS A 377 26.35 6.41 4.31
N TYR A 378 25.07 6.66 4.01
CA TYR A 378 23.94 6.30 4.84
C TYR A 378 23.24 5.09 4.22
N LYS A 379 22.90 4.08 5.01
CA LYS A 379 22.10 2.93 4.57
C LYS A 379 20.60 3.30 4.48
N VAL A 380 20.31 4.47 3.90
CA VAL A 380 18.96 5.01 3.77
C VAL A 380 18.43 4.70 2.38
N GLU A 381 17.15 4.32 2.31
CA GLU A 381 16.49 4.11 1.03
C GLU A 381 16.05 5.46 0.43
N ILE A 382 16.23 5.60 -0.88
CA ILE A 382 15.91 6.82 -1.62
C ILE A 382 14.73 6.52 -2.57
N ILE A 383 13.60 7.15 -2.29
CA ILE A 383 12.39 7.13 -3.11
C ILE A 383 12.55 8.15 -4.24
N MET A 384 12.44 7.67 -5.48
CA MET A 384 12.39 8.54 -6.65
C MET A 384 10.94 8.86 -6.99
N GLN A 385 10.51 10.06 -6.62
CA GLN A 385 9.15 10.55 -6.82
C GLN A 385 8.96 11.11 -8.24
N LYS A 386 7.80 10.80 -8.84
CA LYS A 386 7.35 11.42 -10.10
C LYS A 386 7.02 12.90 -9.85
N TYR A 387 7.42 13.78 -10.77
CA TYR A 387 6.99 15.17 -10.79
C TYR A 387 5.50 15.30 -11.13
N TYR A 388 4.77 16.06 -10.31
CA TYR A 388 3.32 16.25 -10.42
C TYR A 388 3.00 17.53 -11.18
N THR A 389 2.11 17.47 -12.17
CA THR A 389 1.66 18.69 -12.89
C THR A 389 0.42 19.33 -12.26
N PHE A 390 -0.16 18.73 -11.22
CA PHE A 390 -1.41 19.14 -10.58
C PHE A 390 -2.52 19.39 -11.59
N ARG A 391 -2.83 18.40 -12.45
CA ARG A 391 -3.84 18.51 -13.50
C ARG A 391 -3.50 19.59 -14.55
N GLY A 392 -2.21 19.79 -14.81
CA GLY A 392 -1.68 20.82 -15.71
C GLY A 392 -1.72 22.24 -15.15
N ILE A 393 -1.86 22.42 -13.84
CA ILE A 393 -1.79 23.74 -13.18
C ILE A 393 -0.36 24.28 -13.14
N ILE A 394 0.63 23.40 -12.95
CA ILE A 394 2.05 23.78 -12.97
C ILE A 394 2.73 23.29 -14.24
N GLU A 395 3.82 23.97 -14.62
CA GLU A 395 4.59 23.64 -15.83
C GLU A 395 5.12 22.20 -15.77
N ASP A 396 5.08 21.52 -16.92
CA ASP A 396 5.53 20.14 -17.04
C ASP A 396 7.06 20.03 -17.09
N ASN A 397 7.63 19.74 -15.92
CA ASN A 397 9.06 19.48 -15.73
C ASN A 397 9.42 17.99 -15.65
N ARG A 398 8.54 17.09 -16.10
CA ARG A 398 8.81 15.64 -16.15
C ARG A 398 9.94 15.32 -17.14
N VAL A 399 10.69 14.26 -16.83
CA VAL A 399 11.77 13.70 -17.69
C VAL A 399 11.23 12.64 -18.66
N GLY A 400 10.03 12.11 -18.42
CA GLY A 400 9.36 11.14 -19.28
C GLY A 400 7.96 10.82 -18.78
N ASP A 401 7.14 10.25 -19.66
CA ASP A 401 5.80 9.77 -19.34
C ASP A 401 5.84 8.25 -19.12
N MET A 402 5.40 7.82 -17.94
CA MET A 402 5.31 6.41 -17.55
C MET A 402 3.85 5.99 -17.31
N SER A 403 2.89 6.76 -17.82
CA SER A 403 1.48 6.43 -17.68
C SER A 403 1.14 5.09 -18.37
N PRO A 404 0.41 4.19 -17.69
CA PRO A 404 -0.02 2.95 -18.31
C PRO A 404 -0.99 3.20 -19.46
N LEU A 405 -0.90 2.35 -20.48
CA LEU A 405 -1.82 2.38 -21.63
C LEU A 405 -3.26 2.02 -21.25
N ILE A 406 -3.42 1.16 -20.24
CA ILE A 406 -4.73 0.65 -19.81
C ILE A 406 -5.22 1.49 -18.63
N LYS A 407 -6.27 2.29 -18.88
CA LYS A 407 -6.93 3.08 -17.84
C LYS A 407 -8.05 2.29 -17.19
N VAL A 408 -7.82 1.88 -15.94
CA VAL A 408 -8.78 1.11 -15.14
C VAL A 408 -9.61 1.97 -14.18
N GLY A 409 -9.27 3.25 -14.03
CA GLY A 409 -9.84 4.16 -13.03
C GLY A 409 -8.77 4.74 -12.11
N CYS A 410 -9.09 5.88 -11.50
CA CYS A 410 -8.18 6.60 -10.62
C CYS A 410 -8.07 5.94 -9.25
N TRP A 411 -6.86 5.54 -8.86
CA TRP A 411 -6.56 4.98 -7.54
C TRP A 411 -6.81 5.98 -6.41
N HIS A 412 -6.49 7.26 -6.61
CA HIS A 412 -6.78 8.29 -5.61
C HIS A 412 -8.28 8.42 -5.32
N LEU A 413 -9.14 8.36 -6.34
CA LEU A 413 -10.60 8.42 -6.13
C LEU A 413 -11.17 7.11 -5.54
N ALA A 414 -10.47 6.00 -5.77
CA ALA A 414 -10.87 4.69 -5.26
C ALA A 414 -10.50 4.49 -3.78
N ARG A 415 -9.39 5.08 -3.32
CA ARG A 415 -8.74 4.70 -2.05
C ARG A 415 -8.19 5.85 -1.21
N ASP A 416 -8.04 7.05 -1.76
CA ASP A 416 -7.36 8.12 -1.04
C ASP A 416 -8.36 9.12 -0.45
N LEU A 417 -8.00 9.70 0.69
CA LEU A 417 -8.74 10.77 1.33
C LEU A 417 -7.77 11.90 1.69
N PHE A 418 -8.06 13.12 1.25
CA PHE A 418 -7.28 14.31 1.59
C PHE A 418 -8.08 15.21 2.54
N ILE A 419 -7.46 15.57 3.67
CA ILE A 419 -8.02 16.43 4.71
C ILE A 419 -7.09 17.63 4.89
N ASP A 420 -7.61 18.84 4.74
CA ASP A 420 -6.79 20.05 4.97
C ASP A 420 -6.75 20.47 6.44
N ALA A 421 -5.97 21.53 6.74
CA ALA A 421 -5.79 22.06 8.10
C ALA A 421 -7.07 22.60 8.77
N TYR A 422 -8.17 22.75 8.02
CA TYR A 422 -9.47 23.15 8.51
C TYR A 422 -10.42 21.96 8.69
N GLY A 423 -9.96 20.73 8.42
CA GLY A 423 -10.79 19.53 8.42
C GLY A 423 -11.67 19.41 7.18
N ASP A 424 -11.44 20.22 6.15
CA ASP A 424 -12.17 20.14 4.89
C ASP A 424 -11.61 19.03 4.02
N ILE A 425 -12.51 18.30 3.38
CA ILE A 425 -12.21 17.15 2.52
C ILE A 425 -12.48 17.56 1.09
N TYR A 426 -11.48 17.37 0.22
CA TYR A 426 -11.55 17.68 -1.21
C TYR A 426 -11.60 16.41 -2.05
N ILE A 427 -11.94 16.56 -3.33
CA ILE A 427 -12.08 15.42 -4.26
C ILE A 427 -10.80 14.57 -4.38
N CYS A 428 -9.62 15.18 -4.28
CA CYS A 428 -8.32 14.50 -4.14
C CYS A 428 -7.24 15.53 -3.76
N ARG A 429 -6.03 15.08 -3.39
CA ARG A 429 -4.90 15.97 -3.09
C ARG A 429 -4.55 16.92 -4.25
N PHE A 430 -4.77 16.49 -5.51
CA PHE A 430 -4.43 17.30 -6.68
C PHE A 430 -5.41 18.43 -6.96
N ASP A 431 -6.43 18.61 -6.10
CA ASP A 431 -7.25 19.81 -6.05
C ASP A 431 -6.54 20.96 -5.31
N ILE A 432 -5.35 21.33 -5.77
CA ILE A 432 -4.48 22.33 -5.10
C ILE A 432 -5.13 23.73 -5.02
N ASN A 433 -6.07 24.02 -5.94
CA ASN A 433 -6.86 25.25 -5.95
C ASN A 433 -8.12 25.18 -5.08
N LYS A 434 -8.39 24.03 -4.44
CA LYS A 434 -9.55 23.80 -3.56
C LYS A 434 -10.89 24.05 -4.27
N GLU A 435 -10.98 23.64 -5.55
CA GLU A 435 -12.13 23.87 -6.45
C GLU A 435 -13.35 23.01 -6.10
N LYS A 436 -13.12 21.81 -5.55
CA LYS A 436 -14.13 20.78 -5.28
C LYS A 436 -14.00 20.25 -3.85
N LYS A 437 -14.43 21.07 -2.89
CA LYS A 437 -14.72 20.61 -1.53
C LYS A 437 -15.90 19.63 -1.56
N ILE A 438 -15.70 18.46 -0.94
CA ILE A 438 -16.72 17.41 -0.79
C ILE A 438 -17.48 17.60 0.53
N SER A 439 -16.77 17.74 1.65
CA SER A 439 -17.39 17.90 2.97
C SER A 439 -16.41 18.45 3.99
N SER A 440 -16.81 18.48 5.26
CA SER A 440 -15.93 18.70 6.41
C SER A 440 -16.03 17.51 7.36
N ILE A 441 -14.90 17.07 7.90
CA ILE A 441 -14.82 15.97 8.88
C ILE A 441 -15.50 16.32 10.21
N TYR A 442 -15.78 17.59 10.45
CA TYR A 442 -16.47 18.06 11.66
C TYR A 442 -18.00 18.06 11.53
N GLU A 443 -18.53 18.12 10.30
CA GLU A 443 -19.96 18.30 10.04
C GLU A 443 -20.69 16.98 9.79
N ASN A 444 -20.03 15.99 9.17
CA ASN A 444 -20.62 14.72 8.78
C ASN A 444 -19.78 13.52 9.26
N ASP A 445 -20.40 12.33 9.33
CA ASP A 445 -19.67 11.10 9.54
C ASP A 445 -18.94 10.64 8.26
N LEU A 446 -17.81 9.96 8.44
CA LEU A 446 -16.95 9.54 7.33
C LEU A 446 -17.63 8.57 6.37
N LYS A 447 -18.60 7.77 6.81
CA LYS A 447 -19.34 6.85 5.93
C LYS A 447 -20.16 7.64 4.92
N ASN A 448 -20.89 8.66 5.37
CA ASN A 448 -21.66 9.51 4.50
C ASN A 448 -20.77 10.39 3.60
N ILE A 449 -19.66 10.90 4.12
CA ILE A 449 -18.68 11.64 3.31
C ILE A 449 -18.11 10.74 2.21
N TRP A 450 -17.62 9.55 2.55
CA TRP A 450 -17.00 8.61 1.62
C TRP A 450 -17.95 8.11 0.53
N LYS A 451 -19.26 8.06 0.81
CA LYS A 451 -20.30 7.74 -0.17
C LYS A 451 -20.45 8.82 -1.25
N GLN A 452 -20.22 10.09 -0.93
CA GLN A 452 -20.33 11.19 -1.90
C GLN A 452 -19.28 11.09 -3.03
N PHE A 453 -18.16 10.43 -2.76
CA PHE A 453 -17.10 10.17 -3.75
C PHE A 453 -17.45 9.09 -4.78
N GLU A 454 -18.48 8.26 -4.54
CA GLU A 454 -18.81 7.12 -5.41
C GLU A 454 -19.09 7.55 -6.85
N ASN A 455 -19.92 8.59 -7.04
CA ASN A 455 -20.24 9.11 -8.37
C ASN A 455 -19.01 9.69 -9.06
N TYR A 456 -18.13 10.38 -8.33
CA TYR A 456 -16.88 10.91 -8.90
C TYR A 456 -15.95 9.80 -9.38
N TYR A 457 -15.84 8.70 -8.63
CA TYR A 457 -15.05 7.55 -9.06
C TYR A 457 -15.66 6.85 -10.28
N ILE A 458 -16.99 6.65 -10.30
CA ILE A 458 -17.70 6.07 -11.44
C ILE A 458 -17.52 6.93 -12.69
N ASP A 459 -17.74 8.24 -12.57
CA ASP A 459 -17.56 9.19 -13.67
C ASP A 459 -16.10 9.23 -14.14
N ASN A 460 -15.12 9.07 -13.25
CA ASN A 460 -13.72 8.97 -13.65
C ASN A 460 -13.42 7.70 -14.47
N VAL A 461 -13.93 6.54 -14.04
CA VAL A 461 -13.73 5.26 -14.73
C VAL A 461 -14.36 5.28 -16.13
N PHE A 462 -15.51 5.94 -16.28
CA PHE A 462 -16.19 6.11 -17.56
C PHE A 462 -15.80 7.39 -18.32
N GLU A 463 -14.75 8.09 -17.87
CA GLU A 463 -14.19 9.29 -18.50
C GLU A 463 -15.17 10.47 -18.65
N LYS A 464 -16.14 10.57 -17.75
CA LYS A 464 -17.16 11.64 -17.67
C LYS A 464 -16.79 12.75 -16.69
N LEU A 465 -15.73 12.58 -15.91
CA LEU A 465 -15.33 13.56 -14.90
C LEU A 465 -14.35 14.60 -15.47
N ASP A 466 -14.88 15.76 -15.87
CA ASP A 466 -14.08 16.88 -16.41
C ASP A 466 -12.94 17.33 -15.50
N PHE A 467 -13.13 17.23 -14.17
CA PHE A 467 -12.10 17.56 -13.18
C PHE A 467 -10.79 16.81 -13.46
N CYS A 468 -10.87 15.55 -13.92
CA CYS A 468 -9.70 14.70 -14.13
C CYS A 468 -9.13 14.75 -15.56
N LYS A 469 -9.68 15.58 -16.45
CA LYS A 469 -9.33 15.56 -17.89
C LYS A 469 -7.83 15.73 -18.17
N ASN A 470 -7.16 16.58 -17.39
CA ASN A 470 -5.72 16.86 -17.53
C ASN A 470 -4.88 16.17 -16.44
N CYS A 471 -5.44 15.20 -15.72
CA CYS A 471 -4.75 14.51 -14.63
C CYS A 471 -3.95 13.30 -15.15
N ASP A 472 -2.68 13.21 -14.75
CA ASP A 472 -1.78 12.11 -15.07
C ASP A 472 -1.37 11.29 -13.83
N GLU A 473 -2.14 11.38 -12.75
CA GLU A 473 -1.85 10.73 -11.46
C GLU A 473 -2.74 9.51 -11.19
N TRP A 474 -3.73 9.27 -12.05
CA TRP A 474 -4.77 8.25 -11.83
C TRP A 474 -4.23 6.83 -11.60
N TYR A 475 -3.03 6.51 -12.10
CA TYR A 475 -2.41 5.19 -11.99
C TYR A 475 -1.46 5.04 -10.80
N LEU A 476 -1.12 6.14 -10.12
CA LEU A 476 -0.28 6.07 -8.93
C LEU A 476 -1.06 5.41 -7.80
N TYR A 477 -0.44 4.43 -7.18
CA TYR A 477 -1.06 3.62 -6.14
C TYR A 477 -0.27 3.81 -4.86
N ASN A 478 -0.93 4.41 -3.89
CA ASN A 478 -0.47 4.46 -2.51
C ASN A 478 -0.99 3.19 -1.80
N PHE A 479 -0.13 2.63 -0.94
CA PHE A 479 -0.24 1.40 -0.13
C PHE A 479 -1.55 0.56 -0.17
#